data_AF-R1EBV3-F1
#
_entry.id   AF-R1EBV3-F1
#
_cell.length_a   1.000
_cell.length_b   1.000
_cell.length_c   1.000
_cell.angle_alpha   90.00
_cell.angle_beta   90.00
_cell.angle_gamma   90.00
#
_symmetry.space_group_name_H-M   'P 1'
#
loop_
_entity.id
_entity.type
_entity.pdbx_description
1 polymer ?
#
loop_
_entity_poly.entity_id
_entity_poly.type
_entity_poly.pdbx_seq_one_letter_code
_entity_poly.pdbx_strand_id
1 'polypeptide(L)'
;MPLVVLTQGLSPPSQPPALWIQIEHADSVQPHNRSAQSQTLQSQPDAVYWTFVAIVALTPLLLFLIAVTAKCMLRRERQDMGVGDAEIVSILCKAHTADVRVRLAITYFTLCCAWAIYTVTDLSAYIKWLLDMSSTRSQAVFDEQWSLPAPLLGVIDGIIPRLILLALRPVDREGMCAVGAYSVVQGLICLASDYNMFKHRYIPEAEAAEWSPRATAIVCFMAGTFPRWSFFTLANLSVCFLHRTSTRGALRRLWRVDLYTQLAGQLVWYPQAALYLLAGDAVPFFLQQCCWGSLIGTCVVVPVYLYRGRIQRGAMSMVLPSDANGLVAVAALMRSGLSPRAFEQRTLEAVRMLRMLPWSALREEHFESAQSGEEERLYFRATSRPATFGEVDAFISHSWSDRGPLRFRALQSWAREFEEHNGREPHIWFDKACIDQDDIQRSLLGLPIFVSGCSSFVVLAGPTYVSRLWCILELFCFMTTRGSVEDVHVLRLEDEESVCGQTEKDERGEAVDLSRFQAVQQGCA
;
A
#
# COMPACT_ATOMS: atom_id res chain seq x y z
N MET A 1 -53.30 5.17 -55.37
CA MET A 1 -52.66 5.41 -56.68
C MET A 1 -51.16 5.27 -56.48
N PRO A 2 -50.48 4.41 -57.26
CA PRO A 2 -49.15 3.91 -56.96
C PRO A 2 -48.05 4.80 -57.56
N LEU A 3 -46.92 4.91 -56.86
CA LEU A 3 -45.71 5.56 -57.34
C LEU A 3 -44.92 4.62 -58.25
N VAL A 4 -44.52 5.18 -59.39
CA VAL A 4 -43.82 4.57 -60.50
C VAL A 4 -42.37 4.25 -60.14
N VAL A 5 -41.97 3.00 -60.42
CA VAL A 5 -40.58 2.51 -60.41
C VAL A 5 -39.92 2.88 -61.73
N LEU A 6 -38.84 3.66 -61.69
CA LEU A 6 -37.95 3.92 -62.83
C LEU A 6 -36.66 3.11 -62.65
N THR A 7 -36.53 2.05 -63.43
CA THR A 7 -35.28 1.30 -63.65
C THR A 7 -34.58 1.83 -64.90
N GLN A 8 -33.46 2.53 -64.72
CA GLN A 8 -32.39 2.67 -65.71
C GLN A 8 -31.19 1.89 -65.13
N GLY A 9 -30.56 0.92 -65.78
CA GLY A 9 -30.23 0.81 -67.20
C GLY A 9 -28.77 1.25 -67.41
N LEU A 10 -27.80 0.57 -66.77
CA LEU A 10 -26.37 0.85 -66.95
C LEU A 10 -25.67 -0.40 -67.50
N SER A 11 -25.15 -0.24 -68.72
CA SER A 11 -24.32 -1.19 -69.47
C SER A 11 -22.92 -1.33 -68.86
N PRO A 12 -22.24 -2.48 -69.04
CA PRO A 12 -20.87 -2.67 -68.56
C PRO A 12 -19.83 -1.99 -69.47
N PRO A 13 -18.70 -1.51 -68.91
CA PRO A 13 -17.65 -0.87 -69.69
C PRO A 13 -16.79 -1.88 -70.45
N SER A 14 -16.51 -1.51 -71.70
CA SER A 14 -15.62 -2.12 -72.67
C SER A 14 -14.15 -2.19 -72.22
N GLN A 15 -13.50 -3.31 -72.51
CA GLN A 15 -12.05 -3.54 -72.37
C GLN A 15 -11.21 -2.55 -73.21
N PRO A 16 -10.03 -2.12 -72.73
CA PRO A 16 -9.06 -1.40 -73.56
C PRO A 16 -8.15 -2.37 -74.35
N PRO A 17 -7.64 -1.97 -75.54
CA PRO A 17 -6.79 -2.80 -76.37
C PRO A 17 -5.33 -2.80 -75.87
N ALA A 18 -4.73 -3.99 -75.85
CA ALA A 18 -3.30 -4.18 -75.63
C ALA A 18 -2.52 -3.77 -76.90
N LEU A 19 -1.83 -2.64 -76.83
CA LEU A 19 -0.88 -2.19 -77.86
C LEU A 19 0.53 -2.63 -77.43
N TRP A 20 1.05 -3.66 -78.08
CA TRP A 20 2.46 -4.06 -77.95
C TRP A 20 3.31 -3.17 -78.86
N ILE A 21 4.14 -2.30 -78.25
CA ILE A 21 5.22 -1.59 -78.94
C ILE A 21 6.53 -2.21 -78.42
N GLN A 22 7.20 -2.96 -79.29
CA GLN A 22 8.63 -3.27 -79.17
C GLN A 22 9.43 -2.00 -79.49
N ILE A 23 10.25 -1.55 -78.54
CA ILE A 23 11.39 -0.68 -78.82
C ILE A 23 12.63 -1.39 -78.30
N GLU A 24 13.43 -1.89 -79.23
CA GLU A 24 14.85 -2.21 -79.04
C GLU A 24 15.66 -0.92 -79.17
N HIS A 25 16.50 -0.64 -78.17
CA HIS A 25 17.87 -0.10 -78.27
C HIS A 25 18.46 -0.14 -76.86
N ALA A 26 19.44 -1.01 -76.57
CA ALA A 26 20.86 -0.80 -76.83
C ALA A 26 21.37 0.50 -76.20
N ASP A 27 21.90 0.40 -74.97
CA ASP A 27 23.25 0.91 -74.70
C ASP A 27 23.83 0.35 -73.39
N SER A 28 25.06 -0.11 -73.53
CA SER A 28 25.95 -0.65 -72.52
C SER A 28 26.40 0.44 -71.54
N VAL A 29 26.03 0.29 -70.27
CA VAL A 29 26.71 0.98 -69.16
C VAL A 29 27.19 -0.09 -68.18
N GLN A 30 28.50 -0.10 -67.97
CA GLN A 30 29.22 -1.05 -67.13
C GLN A 30 28.69 -1.07 -65.69
N PRO A 31 28.52 -2.26 -65.05
CA PRO A 31 28.30 -2.33 -63.63
C PRO A 31 29.63 -2.11 -62.91
N HIS A 32 29.82 -0.94 -62.33
CA HIS A 32 30.88 -0.75 -61.35
C HIS A 32 30.60 -1.66 -60.15
N ASN A 33 31.45 -2.68 -60.03
CA ASN A 33 31.65 -3.52 -58.86
C ASN A 33 31.78 -2.67 -57.58
N ARG A 34 30.67 -2.51 -56.84
CA ARG A 34 30.64 -2.14 -55.42
C ARG A 34 29.88 -3.22 -54.65
N SER A 35 30.33 -4.46 -54.80
CA SER A 35 29.95 -5.57 -53.92
C SER A 35 31.22 -6.02 -53.19
N ALA A 36 31.09 -6.19 -51.87
CA ALA A 36 32.08 -6.71 -50.94
C ALA A 36 33.03 -5.69 -50.27
N GLN A 37 32.49 -4.83 -49.39
CA GLN A 37 33.16 -4.45 -48.12
C GLN A 37 32.27 -3.57 -47.20
N SER A 38 31.02 -3.97 -46.94
CA SER A 38 30.27 -3.36 -45.82
C SER A 38 29.48 -4.38 -44.97
N GLN A 39 29.86 -5.66 -45.04
CA GLN A 39 29.46 -6.66 -44.05
C GLN A 39 30.69 -6.97 -43.21
N THR A 40 30.54 -6.89 -41.88
CA THR A 40 31.50 -7.18 -40.80
C THR A 40 31.97 -6.00 -39.95
N LEU A 41 31.17 -4.94 -39.83
CA LEU A 41 30.89 -4.41 -38.50
C LEU A 41 29.46 -4.79 -38.15
N GLN A 42 29.28 -6.10 -37.96
CA GLN A 42 28.29 -6.60 -37.03
C GLN A 42 28.80 -6.15 -35.66
N SER A 43 28.56 -4.87 -35.33
CA SER A 43 28.73 -4.39 -33.98
C SER A 43 28.00 -5.40 -33.10
N GLN A 44 28.67 -5.91 -32.09
CA GLN A 44 28.02 -6.72 -31.08
C GLN A 44 27.46 -5.75 -30.04
N PRO A 45 26.20 -5.29 -30.14
CA PRO A 45 25.56 -4.62 -29.02
C PRO A 45 25.31 -5.59 -27.85
N ASP A 46 25.44 -6.90 -28.04
CA ASP A 46 24.89 -7.91 -27.13
C ASP A 46 25.50 -7.92 -25.72
N ALA A 47 26.80 -7.68 -25.53
CA ALA A 47 27.41 -7.85 -24.20
C ALA A 47 27.05 -6.71 -23.22
N VAL A 48 27.18 -5.45 -23.63
CA VAL A 48 26.82 -4.28 -22.81
C VAL A 48 25.30 -4.25 -22.56
N TYR A 49 24.55 -4.69 -23.56
CA TYR A 49 23.10 -4.88 -23.54
C TYR A 49 22.63 -5.90 -22.51
N TRP A 50 23.08 -7.16 -22.60
CA TRP A 50 22.69 -8.20 -21.65
C TRP A 50 23.17 -7.86 -20.24
N THR A 51 24.26 -7.10 -20.11
CA THR A 51 24.74 -6.59 -18.83
C THR A 51 23.81 -5.52 -18.25
N PHE A 52 23.31 -4.57 -19.04
CA PHE A 52 22.35 -3.58 -18.57
C PHE A 52 20.99 -4.21 -18.24
N VAL A 53 20.50 -5.12 -19.07
CA VAL A 53 19.28 -5.90 -18.81
C VAL A 53 19.45 -6.73 -17.55
N ALA A 54 20.57 -7.44 -17.39
CA ALA A 54 20.85 -8.21 -16.18
C ALA A 54 20.97 -7.30 -14.96
N ILE A 55 21.56 -6.11 -15.05
CA ILE A 55 21.64 -5.17 -13.92
C ILE A 55 20.24 -4.69 -13.53
N VAL A 56 19.43 -4.22 -14.48
CA VAL A 56 18.06 -3.75 -14.22
C VAL A 56 17.16 -4.90 -13.75
N ALA A 57 17.34 -6.09 -14.32
CA ALA A 57 16.67 -7.33 -13.92
C ALA A 57 17.08 -7.79 -12.51
N LEU A 58 18.36 -7.77 -12.20
CA LEU A 58 18.87 -8.31 -10.94
C LEU A 58 18.79 -7.30 -9.80
N THR A 59 18.61 -6.00 -10.05
CA THR A 59 18.60 -4.99 -8.99
C THR A 59 17.51 -5.25 -7.93
N PRO A 60 16.25 -5.58 -8.29
CA PRO A 60 15.22 -5.90 -7.29
C PRO A 60 15.44 -7.24 -6.60
N LEU A 61 15.99 -8.24 -7.31
CA LEU A 61 16.40 -9.53 -6.73
C LEU A 61 17.56 -9.34 -5.75
N LEU A 62 18.51 -8.46 -6.06
CA LEU A 62 19.65 -8.10 -5.22
C LEU A 62 19.17 -7.32 -4.00
N LEU A 63 18.23 -6.39 -4.14
CA LEU A 63 17.59 -5.69 -3.01
C LEU A 63 16.78 -6.66 -2.13
N PHE A 64 16.10 -7.64 -2.72
CA PHE A 64 15.43 -8.72 -2.00
C PHE A 64 16.43 -9.59 -1.23
N LEU A 65 17.52 -10.02 -1.86
CA LEU A 65 18.60 -10.79 -1.24
C LEU A 65 19.29 -10.00 -0.13
N ILE A 66 19.56 -8.71 -0.33
CA ILE A 66 20.12 -7.81 0.70
C ILE A 66 19.15 -7.72 1.90
N ALA A 67 17.84 -7.54 1.66
CA ALA A 67 16.84 -7.47 2.71
C ALA A 67 16.71 -8.79 3.50
N VAL A 68 16.76 -9.93 2.81
CA VAL A 68 16.76 -11.27 3.41
C VAL A 68 18.04 -11.53 4.20
N THR A 69 19.20 -11.14 3.66
CA THR A 69 20.51 -11.33 4.31
C THR A 69 20.65 -10.43 5.54
N ALA A 70 20.19 -9.18 5.47
CA ALA A 70 20.09 -8.29 6.62
C ALA A 70 19.19 -8.88 7.72
N LYS A 71 18.10 -9.54 7.33
CA LYS A 71 17.19 -10.23 8.26
C LYS A 71 17.82 -11.47 8.91
N CYS A 72 18.67 -12.21 8.19
CA CYS A 72 19.44 -13.33 8.75
C CYS A 72 20.55 -12.86 9.68
N MET A 73 21.19 -11.72 9.39
CA MET A 73 22.21 -11.12 10.28
C MET A 73 21.61 -10.64 11.61
N LEU A 74 20.40 -10.08 11.59
CA LEU A 74 19.66 -9.67 12.80
C LEU A 74 19.26 -10.85 13.70
N ARG A 75 19.26 -12.09 13.19
CA ARG A 75 19.00 -13.30 13.99
C ARG A 75 20.15 -13.69 14.92
N ARG A 76 21.34 -13.09 14.75
CA ARG A 76 22.58 -13.49 15.45
C ARG A 76 22.91 -12.62 16.68
N GLU A 77 22.19 -11.52 16.93
CA GLU A 77 22.41 -10.60 18.08
C GLU A 77 21.56 -10.94 19.32
N ARG A 78 21.07 -12.19 19.46
CA ARG A 78 20.39 -12.66 20.68
C ARG A 78 21.39 -13.34 21.62
N GLN A 79 22.10 -12.57 22.43
CA GLN A 79 22.71 -13.05 23.67
C GLN A 79 22.71 -11.91 24.72
N ASP A 80 22.27 -12.27 25.92
CA ASP A 80 22.26 -11.50 27.18
C ASP A 80 21.12 -10.46 27.38
N MET A 81 19.91 -10.95 27.68
CA MET A 81 18.89 -10.18 28.41
C MET A 81 18.33 -10.98 29.59
N GLY A 82 18.08 -10.29 30.71
CA GLY A 82 17.64 -10.86 31.98
C GLY A 82 16.26 -11.54 31.94
N VAL A 83 16.05 -12.48 32.86
CA VAL A 83 14.97 -13.49 32.84
C VAL A 83 13.54 -12.92 32.90
N GLY A 84 13.33 -11.75 33.53
CA GLY A 84 12.00 -11.10 33.64
C GLY A 84 11.58 -10.29 32.42
N ASP A 85 12.48 -9.44 31.89
CA ASP A 85 12.25 -8.71 30.65
C ASP A 85 12.12 -9.65 29.43
N ALA A 86 12.63 -10.89 29.56
CA ALA A 86 12.65 -11.86 28.48
C ALA A 86 11.26 -12.24 27.97
N GLU A 87 10.21 -12.31 28.80
CA GLU A 87 8.90 -12.79 28.36
C GLU A 87 8.20 -11.79 27.42
N ILE A 88 8.10 -10.52 27.81
CA ILE A 88 7.40 -9.51 27.00
C ILE A 88 8.27 -9.03 25.85
N VAL A 89 9.59 -8.94 26.04
CA VAL A 89 10.47 -8.77 24.88
C VAL A 89 10.31 -9.96 23.94
N SER A 90 10.12 -11.19 24.43
CA SER A 90 9.84 -12.35 23.58
C SER A 90 8.50 -12.20 22.84
N ILE A 91 7.42 -11.75 23.49
CA ILE A 91 6.12 -11.48 22.85
C ILE A 91 6.26 -10.40 21.77
N LEU A 92 6.92 -9.28 22.06
CA LEU A 92 7.13 -8.19 21.12
C LEU A 92 8.09 -8.59 19.99
N CYS A 93 9.07 -9.44 20.28
CA CYS A 93 9.91 -10.06 19.28
C CYS A 93 9.13 -11.04 18.40
N LYS A 94 8.19 -11.82 18.95
CA LYS A 94 7.27 -12.68 18.19
C LYS A 94 6.38 -11.82 17.30
N ALA A 95 5.83 -10.74 17.83
CA ALA A 95 5.02 -9.75 17.10
C ALA A 95 5.81 -9.11 15.95
N HIS A 96 7.04 -8.68 16.22
CA HIS A 96 7.96 -8.18 15.20
C HIS A 96 8.26 -9.25 14.15
N THR A 97 8.61 -10.46 14.58
CA THR A 97 8.90 -11.58 13.67
C THR A 97 7.71 -11.90 12.77
N ALA A 98 6.49 -11.86 13.33
CA ALA A 98 5.25 -12.03 12.58
C ALA A 98 5.05 -10.88 11.57
N ASP A 99 5.27 -9.61 11.94
CA ASP A 99 5.26 -8.48 10.99
C ASP A 99 6.24 -8.70 9.85
N VAL A 100 7.49 -9.10 10.14
CA VAL A 100 8.47 -9.32 9.07
C VAL A 100 8.15 -10.58 8.25
N ARG A 101 7.51 -11.62 8.81
CA ARG A 101 7.02 -12.77 8.04
C ARG A 101 5.92 -12.35 7.07
N VAL A 102 4.95 -11.55 7.53
CA VAL A 102 3.89 -10.99 6.68
C VAL A 102 4.47 -10.12 5.57
N ARG A 103 5.45 -9.26 5.89
CA ARG A 103 6.16 -8.47 4.87
C ARG A 103 6.78 -9.40 3.82
N LEU A 104 7.55 -10.41 4.23
CA LEU A 104 8.18 -11.36 3.30
C LEU A 104 7.16 -12.08 2.42
N ALA A 105 6.15 -12.68 3.05
CA ALA A 105 5.23 -13.56 2.35
C ALA A 105 4.19 -12.82 1.50
N ILE A 106 3.83 -11.58 1.84
CA ILE A 106 2.83 -10.81 1.11
C ILE A 106 3.48 -9.69 0.32
N THR A 107 4.13 -8.74 0.99
CA THR A 107 4.69 -7.56 0.32
C THR A 107 5.79 -7.95 -0.66
N TYR A 108 6.81 -8.67 -0.20
CA TYR A 108 7.94 -9.02 -1.07
C TYR A 108 7.54 -10.06 -2.11
N PHE A 109 6.78 -11.09 -1.74
CA PHE A 109 6.28 -12.05 -2.72
C PHE A 109 5.45 -11.38 -3.83
N THR A 110 4.46 -10.55 -3.47
CA THR A 110 3.61 -9.87 -4.46
C THR A 110 4.44 -8.91 -5.33
N LEU A 111 5.42 -8.21 -4.75
CA LEU A 111 6.34 -7.35 -5.48
C LEU A 111 7.22 -8.17 -6.45
N CYS A 112 7.78 -9.29 -6.00
CA CYS A 112 8.57 -10.20 -6.81
C CYS A 112 7.74 -10.79 -7.96
N CYS A 113 6.50 -11.21 -7.70
CA CYS A 113 5.59 -11.69 -8.74
C CYS A 113 5.27 -10.60 -9.75
N ALA A 114 4.85 -9.42 -9.30
CA ALA A 114 4.57 -8.28 -10.19
C ALA A 114 5.77 -7.94 -11.07
N TRP A 115 6.96 -7.97 -10.46
CA TRP A 115 8.21 -7.65 -11.11
C TRP A 115 8.68 -8.74 -12.09
N ALA A 116 8.54 -10.02 -11.73
CA ALA A 116 8.85 -11.13 -12.63
C ALA A 116 7.93 -11.11 -13.86
N ILE A 117 6.64 -10.85 -13.66
CA ILE A 117 5.67 -10.71 -14.75
C ILE A 117 6.09 -9.52 -15.63
N TYR A 118 6.37 -8.34 -15.05
CA TYR A 118 6.82 -7.15 -15.80
C TYR A 118 8.07 -7.39 -16.63
N THR A 119 9.08 -8.03 -16.05
CA THR A 119 10.34 -8.33 -16.75
C THR A 119 10.12 -9.28 -17.91
N VAL A 120 9.23 -10.27 -17.74
CA VAL A 120 8.91 -11.23 -18.80
C VAL A 120 8.11 -10.57 -19.92
N THR A 121 7.09 -9.75 -19.61
CA THR A 121 6.17 -9.22 -20.62
C THR A 121 6.59 -7.89 -21.23
N ASP A 122 6.93 -6.90 -20.40
CA ASP A 122 7.17 -5.54 -20.87
C ASP A 122 8.64 -5.31 -21.21
N LEU A 123 9.56 -5.73 -20.35
CA LEU A 123 10.97 -5.41 -20.53
C LEU A 123 11.55 -6.10 -21.77
N SER A 124 11.20 -7.37 -22.00
CA SER A 124 11.68 -8.13 -23.17
C SER A 124 11.19 -7.53 -24.49
N ALA A 125 9.93 -7.11 -24.53
CA ALA A 125 9.28 -6.45 -25.67
C ALA A 125 9.90 -5.08 -25.97
N TYR A 126 10.08 -4.26 -24.94
CA TYR A 126 10.59 -2.90 -25.07
C TYR A 126 12.04 -2.84 -25.52
N ILE A 127 12.83 -3.73 -24.95
CA ILE A 127 14.26 -3.79 -25.20
C ILE A 127 14.52 -4.34 -26.60
N LYS A 128 13.76 -5.36 -27.03
CA LYS A 128 13.84 -5.85 -28.40
C LYS A 128 13.43 -4.78 -29.42
N TRP A 129 12.39 -4.01 -29.10
CA TRP A 129 11.97 -2.88 -29.93
C TRP A 129 13.06 -1.79 -30.03
N LEU A 130 13.68 -1.41 -28.91
CA LEU A 130 14.78 -0.42 -28.89
C LEU A 130 15.99 -0.88 -29.73
N LEU A 131 16.31 -2.17 -29.73
CA LEU A 131 17.43 -2.71 -30.49
C LEU A 131 17.15 -2.83 -32.00
N ASP A 132 15.93 -3.18 -32.37
CA ASP A 132 15.59 -3.51 -33.76
C ASP A 132 15.12 -2.27 -34.56
N MET A 133 15.25 -1.07 -33.97
CA MET A 133 14.98 0.23 -34.63
C MET A 133 15.82 0.50 -35.87
N SER A 134 16.83 -0.32 -36.17
CA SER A 134 17.63 -0.20 -37.39
C SER A 134 17.08 -0.97 -38.59
N SER A 135 16.06 -1.83 -38.42
CA SER A 135 15.54 -2.66 -39.51
C SER A 135 14.00 -2.65 -39.61
N THR A 136 13.48 -2.42 -40.81
CA THR A 136 12.05 -2.61 -41.18
C THR A 136 11.55 -4.05 -41.00
N ARG A 137 12.46 -5.00 -40.71
CA ARG A 137 12.18 -6.43 -40.53
C ARG A 137 11.63 -6.77 -39.13
N SER A 138 11.76 -5.85 -38.19
CA SER A 138 11.43 -6.01 -36.77
C SER A 138 9.95 -6.23 -36.48
N GLN A 139 9.06 -5.66 -37.30
CA GLN A 139 7.62 -5.70 -37.06
C GLN A 139 7.03 -7.09 -37.30
N ALA A 140 7.48 -7.79 -38.34
CA ALA A 140 7.08 -9.17 -38.62
C ALA A 140 7.52 -10.12 -37.50
N VAL A 141 8.72 -9.93 -36.94
CA VAL A 141 9.23 -10.74 -35.83
C VAL A 141 8.45 -10.47 -34.54
N PHE A 142 7.96 -9.24 -34.33
CA PHE A 142 7.14 -8.93 -33.16
C PHE A 142 5.77 -9.61 -33.22
N ASP A 143 5.14 -9.61 -34.40
CA ASP A 143 3.84 -10.23 -34.65
C ASP A 143 3.91 -11.77 -34.64
N GLU A 144 5.05 -12.37 -35.01
CA GLU A 144 5.21 -13.84 -35.04
C GLU A 144 5.57 -14.46 -33.68
N GLN A 145 6.23 -13.70 -32.79
CA GLN A 145 6.91 -14.29 -31.64
C GLN A 145 6.09 -14.28 -30.34
N TRP A 146 5.08 -13.41 -30.24
CA TRP A 146 4.13 -13.46 -29.14
C TRP A 146 2.89 -14.23 -29.58
N SER A 147 2.86 -15.52 -29.25
CA SER A 147 1.66 -16.38 -29.43
C SER A 147 0.46 -15.96 -28.57
N LEU A 148 0.63 -14.95 -27.70
CA LEU A 148 -0.42 -14.49 -26.81
C LEU A 148 -1.27 -13.40 -27.47
N PRO A 149 -2.61 -13.51 -27.44
CA PRO A 149 -3.50 -12.47 -27.92
C PRO A 149 -3.29 -11.14 -27.18
N ALA A 150 -3.38 -10.01 -27.89
CA ALA A 150 -3.27 -8.66 -27.32
C ALA A 150 -4.13 -8.41 -26.06
N PRO A 151 -5.38 -8.93 -25.96
CA PRO A 151 -6.16 -8.80 -24.73
C PRO A 151 -5.47 -9.42 -23.50
N LEU A 152 -4.77 -10.55 -23.66
CA LEU A 152 -4.10 -11.22 -22.55
C LEU A 152 -2.86 -10.45 -22.07
N LEU A 153 -2.06 -9.91 -23.00
CA LEU A 153 -0.97 -9.00 -22.64
C LEU A 153 -1.50 -7.73 -21.96
N GLY A 154 -2.60 -7.17 -22.47
CA GLY A 154 -3.30 -6.07 -21.81
C GLY A 154 -3.74 -6.41 -20.39
N VAL A 155 -4.26 -7.62 -20.13
CA VAL A 155 -4.57 -8.09 -18.76
C VAL A 155 -3.33 -8.01 -17.88
N ILE A 156 -2.19 -8.47 -18.37
CA ILE A 156 -0.94 -8.48 -17.62
C ILE A 156 -0.50 -7.06 -17.26
N ASP A 157 -0.43 -6.15 -18.23
CA ASP A 157 -0.04 -4.75 -18.03
C ASP A 157 -1.00 -4.02 -17.09
N GLY A 158 -2.30 -4.37 -17.22
CA GLY A 158 -3.36 -3.88 -16.36
C GLY A 158 -3.19 -4.33 -14.91
N ILE A 159 -2.64 -5.52 -14.63
CA ILE A 159 -2.58 -6.09 -13.28
C ILE A 159 -1.29 -5.71 -12.53
N ILE A 160 -0.14 -5.66 -13.21
CA ILE A 160 1.19 -5.49 -12.58
C ILE A 160 1.25 -4.30 -11.62
N PRO A 161 0.90 -3.06 -12.00
CA PRO A 161 0.99 -1.91 -11.09
C PRO A 161 0.11 -2.09 -9.84
N ARG A 162 -1.03 -2.78 -9.97
CA ARG A 162 -1.95 -3.04 -8.86
C ARG A 162 -1.42 -4.08 -7.91
N LEU A 163 -0.70 -5.09 -8.39
CA LEU A 163 0.01 -6.03 -7.52
C LEU A 163 1.08 -5.29 -6.70
N ILE A 164 1.84 -4.38 -7.32
CA ILE A 164 2.82 -3.55 -6.62
C ILE A 164 2.13 -2.68 -5.55
N LEU A 165 1.03 -2.01 -5.88
CA LEU A 165 0.28 -1.18 -4.92
C LEU A 165 -0.42 -2.00 -3.82
N LEU A 166 -0.84 -3.23 -4.12
CA LEU A 166 -1.43 -4.16 -3.17
C LEU A 166 -0.39 -4.70 -2.18
N ALA A 167 0.86 -4.86 -2.63
CA ALA A 167 1.99 -5.25 -1.79
C ALA A 167 2.29 -4.22 -0.69
N LEU A 168 2.06 -2.92 -0.98
CA LEU A 168 2.30 -1.84 -0.03
C LEU A 168 1.35 -1.89 1.15
N ARG A 169 1.86 -1.64 2.36
CA ARG A 169 1.07 -1.54 3.60
C ARG A 169 0.93 -0.08 4.03
N PRO A 170 -0.16 0.32 4.71
CA PRO A 170 -0.42 1.73 5.00
C PRO A 170 0.58 2.39 5.97
N VAL A 171 1.44 1.59 6.62
CA VAL A 171 2.48 2.01 7.55
C VAL A 171 3.90 1.83 6.98
N ASP A 172 4.00 1.37 5.73
CA ASP A 172 5.28 1.02 5.11
C ASP A 172 5.89 2.18 4.31
N ARG A 173 6.50 3.13 5.02
CA ARG A 173 7.08 4.34 4.40
C ARG A 173 8.17 4.01 3.38
N GLU A 174 9.08 3.10 3.73
CA GLU A 174 10.18 2.69 2.86
C GLU A 174 9.65 2.04 1.58
N GLY A 175 8.69 1.12 1.71
CA GLY A 175 8.02 0.51 0.57
C GLY A 175 7.36 1.55 -0.35
N MET A 176 6.69 2.55 0.22
CA MET A 176 6.08 3.62 -0.57
C MET A 176 7.08 4.50 -1.31
N CYS A 177 8.19 4.88 -0.67
CA CYS A 177 9.25 5.62 -1.33
C CYS A 177 9.87 4.80 -2.46
N ALA A 178 10.11 3.50 -2.24
CA ALA A 178 10.66 2.60 -3.24
C ALA A 178 9.72 2.44 -4.45
N VAL A 179 8.42 2.21 -4.22
CA VAL A 179 7.43 2.11 -5.30
C VAL A 179 7.22 3.45 -6.00
N GLY A 180 7.24 4.56 -5.28
CA GLY A 180 7.21 5.90 -5.88
C GLY A 180 8.42 6.12 -6.80
N ALA A 181 9.63 5.80 -6.34
CA ALA A 181 10.85 5.95 -7.12
C ALA A 181 10.85 5.04 -8.35
N TYR A 182 10.43 3.77 -8.19
CA TYR A 182 10.21 2.85 -9.30
C TYR A 182 9.23 3.43 -10.32
N SER A 183 8.10 3.97 -9.87
CA SER A 183 7.08 4.55 -10.76
C SER A 183 7.61 5.79 -11.49
N VAL A 184 8.47 6.60 -10.85
CA VAL A 184 9.15 7.72 -11.51
C VAL A 184 10.07 7.21 -12.64
N VAL A 185 10.90 6.21 -12.35
CA VAL A 185 11.80 5.63 -13.36
C VAL A 185 11.01 5.03 -14.51
N GLN A 186 9.94 4.29 -14.21
CA GLN A 186 9.04 3.73 -15.23
C GLN A 186 8.43 4.84 -16.09
N GLY A 187 7.90 5.91 -15.47
CA GLY A 187 7.34 7.05 -16.18
C GLY A 187 8.35 7.74 -17.11
N LEU A 188 9.61 7.88 -16.68
CA LEU A 188 10.69 8.43 -17.51
C LEU A 188 11.05 7.52 -18.69
N ILE A 189 11.11 6.20 -18.48
CA ILE A 189 11.34 5.22 -19.55
C ILE A 189 10.22 5.30 -20.58
N CYS A 190 8.96 5.29 -20.14
CA CYS A 190 7.79 5.43 -21.01
C CYS A 190 7.81 6.75 -21.80
N LEU A 191 8.13 7.86 -21.14
CA LEU A 191 8.25 9.16 -21.78
C LEU A 191 9.34 9.17 -22.87
N ALA A 192 10.51 8.58 -22.59
CA ALA A 192 11.62 8.51 -23.54
C ALA A 192 11.28 7.65 -24.76
N SER A 193 10.60 6.52 -24.56
CA SER A 193 10.18 5.68 -25.69
C SER A 193 9.07 6.32 -26.51
N ASP A 194 8.07 6.91 -25.87
CA ASP A 194 7.01 7.62 -26.60
C ASP A 194 7.60 8.76 -27.42
N TYR A 195 8.61 9.45 -26.88
CA TYR A 195 9.37 10.47 -27.61
C TYR A 195 10.09 9.90 -28.81
N ASN A 196 10.78 8.77 -28.64
CA ASN A 196 11.47 8.10 -29.73
C ASN A 196 10.49 7.60 -30.80
N MET A 197 9.36 6.98 -30.42
CA MET A 197 8.30 6.56 -31.35
C MET A 197 7.74 7.76 -32.12
N PHE A 198 7.41 8.83 -31.41
CA PHE A 198 6.90 10.06 -32.00
C PHE A 198 7.87 10.62 -33.05
N LYS A 199 9.14 10.77 -32.69
CA LYS A 199 10.17 11.37 -33.54
C LYS A 199 10.56 10.50 -34.73
N HIS A 200 10.80 9.21 -34.51
CA HIS A 200 11.43 8.34 -35.50
C HIS A 200 10.45 7.52 -36.32
N ARG A 201 9.19 7.44 -35.89
CA ARG A 201 8.14 6.69 -36.60
C ARG A 201 7.01 7.59 -37.07
N TYR A 202 6.28 8.20 -36.13
CA TYR A 202 5.03 8.88 -36.47
C TYR A 202 5.25 10.16 -37.29
N ILE A 203 6.29 10.94 -37.01
CA ILE A 203 6.62 12.12 -37.83
C ILE A 203 7.01 11.70 -39.26
N PRO A 204 7.99 10.80 -39.49
CA PRO A 204 8.33 10.36 -40.85
C PRO A 204 7.16 9.72 -41.60
N GLU A 205 6.34 8.90 -40.94
CA GLU A 205 5.13 8.31 -41.54
C GLU A 205 4.13 9.41 -41.94
N ALA A 206 3.96 10.45 -41.12
CA ALA A 206 3.09 11.58 -41.44
C ALA A 206 3.64 12.44 -42.58
N GLU A 207 4.95 12.71 -42.60
CA GLU A 207 5.63 13.41 -43.69
C GLU A 207 5.50 12.65 -45.01
N ALA A 208 5.71 11.32 -45.00
CA ALA A 208 5.53 10.47 -46.17
C ALA A 208 4.07 10.42 -46.65
N ALA A 209 3.12 10.59 -45.75
CA ALA A 209 1.69 10.70 -46.06
C ALA A 209 1.24 12.15 -46.32
N GLU A 210 2.18 13.07 -46.57
CA GLU A 210 1.95 14.50 -46.81
C GLU A 210 1.02 15.15 -45.78
N TRP A 211 1.15 14.75 -44.52
CA TRP A 211 0.33 15.23 -43.40
C TRP A 211 -1.17 15.08 -43.62
N SER A 212 -1.59 13.98 -44.25
CA SER A 212 -3.02 13.65 -44.38
C SER A 212 -3.78 13.84 -43.05
N PRO A 213 -5.07 14.20 -43.07
CA PRO A 213 -5.84 14.45 -41.84
C PRO A 213 -5.74 13.31 -40.82
N ARG A 214 -5.66 12.06 -41.33
CA ARG A 214 -5.45 10.86 -40.53
C ARG A 214 -4.07 10.83 -39.88
N ALA A 215 -2.99 11.00 -40.65
CA ALA A 215 -1.64 10.98 -40.11
C ALA A 215 -1.43 12.09 -39.07
N THR A 216 -1.98 13.28 -39.35
CA THR A 216 -2.01 14.40 -38.41
C THR A 216 -2.73 14.04 -37.11
N ALA A 217 -3.92 13.42 -37.19
CA ALA A 217 -4.64 12.99 -36.01
C ALA A 217 -3.87 11.94 -35.18
N ILE A 218 -3.24 10.96 -35.83
CA ILE A 218 -2.39 9.97 -35.16
C ILE A 218 -1.23 10.64 -34.42
N VAL A 219 -0.53 11.57 -35.07
CA VAL A 219 0.55 12.36 -34.45
C VAL A 219 0.03 13.15 -33.25
N CYS A 220 -1.14 13.79 -33.35
CA CYS A 220 -1.76 14.53 -32.25
C CYS A 220 -2.10 13.61 -31.05
N PHE A 221 -2.66 12.43 -31.29
CA PHE A 221 -2.95 11.47 -30.20
C PHE A 221 -1.68 10.97 -29.53
N MET A 222 -0.63 10.65 -30.32
CA MET A 222 0.68 10.27 -29.77
C MET A 222 1.31 11.40 -28.96
N ALA A 223 1.19 12.66 -29.39
CA ALA A 223 1.62 13.79 -28.58
C ALA A 223 0.86 13.90 -27.24
N GLY A 224 -0.38 13.42 -27.19
CA GLY A 224 -1.19 13.32 -25.98
C GLY A 224 -0.67 12.34 -24.93
N THR A 225 0.29 11.45 -25.26
CA THR A 225 0.91 10.56 -24.27
C THR A 225 1.94 11.28 -23.39
N PHE A 226 2.58 12.36 -23.89
CA PHE A 226 3.60 13.08 -23.12
C PHE A 226 3.05 13.72 -21.84
N PRO A 227 1.92 14.45 -21.86
CA PRO A 227 1.33 14.99 -20.63
C PRO A 227 0.92 13.90 -19.65
N ARG A 228 0.45 12.75 -20.15
CA ARG A 228 0.07 11.59 -19.32
C ARG A 228 1.27 11.05 -18.55
N TRP A 229 2.38 10.74 -19.22
CA TRP A 229 3.57 10.21 -18.55
C TRP A 229 4.28 11.25 -17.69
N SER A 230 4.24 12.53 -18.10
CA SER A 230 4.74 13.64 -17.29
C SER A 230 3.95 13.79 -15.99
N PHE A 231 2.62 13.74 -16.05
CA PHE A 231 1.76 13.77 -14.87
C PHE A 231 2.02 12.56 -13.97
N PHE A 232 2.08 11.35 -14.52
CA PHE A 232 2.40 10.13 -13.76
C PHE A 232 3.75 10.26 -13.04
N THR A 233 4.78 10.72 -13.75
CA THR A 233 6.13 10.90 -13.19
C THR A 233 6.14 11.94 -12.08
N LEU A 234 5.60 13.13 -12.31
CA LEU A 234 5.58 14.23 -11.33
C LEU A 234 4.73 13.88 -10.10
N ALA A 235 3.59 13.23 -10.29
CA ALA A 235 2.71 12.84 -9.20
C ALA A 235 3.37 11.77 -8.31
N ASN A 236 4.07 10.79 -8.90
CA ASN A 236 4.84 9.79 -8.16
C ASN A 236 6.11 10.38 -7.52
N LEU A 237 6.75 11.37 -8.14
CA LEU A 237 7.87 12.09 -7.55
C LEU A 237 7.49 12.76 -6.23
N SER A 238 6.27 13.30 -6.14
CA SER A 238 5.73 13.83 -4.87
C SER A 238 5.61 12.77 -3.76
N VAL A 239 5.51 11.48 -4.14
CA VAL A 239 5.50 10.32 -3.24
C VAL A 239 6.92 9.82 -2.91
N CYS A 240 7.96 10.26 -3.61
CA CYS A 240 9.33 10.05 -3.15
C CYS A 240 9.70 11.05 -2.04
N PHE A 241 9.21 12.28 -2.16
CA PHE A 241 9.53 13.39 -1.26
C PHE A 241 8.52 13.57 -0.11
N LEU A 242 7.99 12.46 0.44
CA LEU A 242 6.91 12.37 1.45
C LEU A 242 7.19 13.02 2.82
N HIS A 243 8.10 13.99 2.94
CA HIS A 243 8.42 14.57 4.25
C HIS A 243 7.23 15.15 5.00
N ARG A 244 6.15 15.53 4.30
CA ARG A 244 4.97 16.18 4.90
C ARG A 244 3.69 15.36 4.92
N THR A 245 3.62 14.23 4.24
CA THR A 245 2.37 13.48 4.07
C THR A 245 2.41 12.19 4.87
N SER A 246 1.31 11.88 5.56
CA SER A 246 1.15 10.58 6.22
C SER A 246 1.26 9.44 5.19
N THR A 247 1.83 8.31 5.62
CA THR A 247 2.02 7.10 4.80
C THR A 247 0.69 6.61 4.22
N ARG A 248 -0.42 6.71 4.97
CA ARG A 248 -1.77 6.42 4.44
C ARG A 248 -2.18 7.37 3.32
N GLY A 249 -1.90 8.66 3.45
CA GLY A 249 -2.17 9.67 2.42
C GLY A 249 -1.36 9.43 1.16
N ALA A 250 -0.08 9.07 1.32
CA ALA A 250 0.82 8.70 0.24
C ALA A 250 0.28 7.52 -0.57
N LEU A 251 -0.14 6.45 0.10
CA LEU A 251 -0.72 5.29 -0.57
C LEU A 251 -2.02 5.62 -1.31
N ARG A 252 -2.92 6.39 -0.69
CA ARG A 252 -4.14 6.86 -1.36
C ARG A 252 -3.82 7.67 -2.61
N ARG A 253 -2.75 8.49 -2.56
CA ARG A 253 -2.27 9.24 -3.73
C ARG A 253 -1.78 8.29 -4.83
N LEU A 254 -0.95 7.30 -4.51
CA LEU A 254 -0.49 6.30 -5.49
C LEU A 254 -1.64 5.61 -6.22
N TRP A 255 -2.65 5.13 -5.48
CA TRP A 255 -3.85 4.52 -6.09
C TRP A 255 -4.63 5.48 -6.99
N ARG A 256 -4.74 6.76 -6.61
CA ARG A 256 -5.41 7.77 -7.45
C ARG A 256 -4.61 8.10 -8.70
N VAL A 257 -3.29 8.27 -8.56
CA VAL A 257 -2.40 8.53 -9.69
C VAL A 257 -2.48 7.37 -10.68
N ASP A 258 -2.42 6.14 -10.19
CA ASP A 258 -2.57 4.94 -11.01
C ASP A 258 -3.93 4.90 -11.75
N LEU A 259 -5.05 5.17 -11.05
CA LEU A 259 -6.37 5.27 -11.67
C LEU A 259 -6.42 6.36 -12.76
N TYR A 260 -5.97 7.58 -12.45
CA TYR A 260 -6.01 8.69 -13.41
C TYR A 260 -5.12 8.44 -14.61
N THR A 261 -3.97 7.80 -14.43
CA THR A 261 -3.09 7.41 -15.54
C THR A 261 -3.74 6.36 -16.44
N GLN A 262 -4.59 5.47 -15.93
CA GLN A 262 -5.34 4.55 -16.78
C GLN A 262 -6.48 5.25 -17.52
N LEU A 263 -7.25 6.10 -16.84
CA LEU A 263 -8.30 6.88 -17.49
C LEU A 263 -7.74 7.79 -18.59
N ALA A 264 -6.63 8.48 -18.32
CA ALA A 264 -5.90 9.26 -19.32
C ALA A 264 -5.41 8.39 -20.49
N GLY A 265 -4.98 7.16 -20.20
CA GLY A 265 -4.62 6.18 -21.23
C GLY A 265 -5.78 5.84 -22.15
N GLN A 266 -6.97 5.62 -21.60
CA GLN A 266 -8.17 5.36 -22.40
C GLN A 266 -8.50 6.53 -23.34
N LEU A 267 -8.39 7.77 -22.85
CA LEU A 267 -8.63 8.97 -23.64
C LEU A 267 -7.62 9.16 -24.79
N VAL A 268 -6.45 8.55 -24.72
CA VAL A 268 -5.44 8.61 -25.78
C VAL A 268 -5.56 7.43 -26.74
N TRP A 269 -5.64 6.22 -26.21
CA TRP A 269 -5.55 5.00 -27.03
C TRP A 269 -6.84 4.65 -27.77
N TYR A 270 -8.02 4.87 -27.16
CA TYR A 270 -9.29 4.49 -27.77
C TYR A 270 -9.63 5.31 -29.01
N PRO A 271 -9.49 6.66 -29.00
CA PRO A 271 -9.70 7.45 -30.21
C PRO A 271 -8.74 7.06 -31.34
N GLN A 272 -7.48 6.76 -31.00
CA GLN A 272 -6.50 6.29 -31.99
C GLN A 272 -6.94 4.96 -32.60
N ALA A 273 -7.37 3.99 -31.78
CA ALA A 273 -7.86 2.70 -32.28
C ALA A 273 -9.12 2.86 -33.15
N ALA A 274 -10.03 3.74 -32.75
CA ALA A 274 -11.22 4.07 -33.52
C ALA A 274 -10.87 4.67 -34.89
N LEU A 275 -9.85 5.52 -34.98
CA LEU A 275 -9.39 6.06 -36.27
C LEU A 275 -8.87 4.98 -37.22
N TYR A 276 -8.16 3.97 -36.72
CA TYR A 276 -7.74 2.84 -37.56
C TYR A 276 -8.95 2.07 -38.09
N LEU A 277 -9.92 1.76 -37.23
CA LEU A 277 -11.14 1.05 -37.62
C LEU A 277 -11.98 1.85 -38.62
N LEU A 278 -12.14 3.16 -38.42
CA LEU A 278 -12.86 4.04 -39.33
C LEU A 278 -12.17 4.18 -40.69
N ALA A 279 -10.85 4.01 -40.74
CA ALA A 279 -10.08 3.98 -41.97
C ALA A 279 -10.14 2.62 -42.69
N GLY A 280 -10.81 1.62 -42.11
CA GLY A 280 -10.85 0.25 -42.65
C GLY A 280 -9.59 -0.56 -42.39
N ASP A 281 -8.68 -0.05 -41.55
CA ASP A 281 -7.41 -0.70 -41.26
C ASP A 281 -7.48 -1.58 -40.00
N ALA A 282 -6.61 -2.59 -39.97
CA ALA A 282 -6.38 -3.35 -38.76
C ALA A 282 -5.76 -2.45 -37.67
N VAL A 283 -6.30 -2.52 -36.46
CA VAL A 283 -5.72 -1.82 -35.30
C VAL A 283 -4.37 -2.47 -34.97
N PRO A 284 -3.27 -1.71 -34.88
CA PRO A 284 -1.96 -2.26 -34.53
C PRO A 284 -2.00 -3.04 -33.21
N PHE A 285 -1.31 -4.19 -33.15
CA PHE A 285 -1.29 -5.07 -31.98
C PHE A 285 -0.97 -4.33 -30.67
N PHE A 286 0.08 -3.50 -30.68
CA PHE A 286 0.48 -2.67 -29.52
C PHE A 286 -0.64 -1.74 -29.04
N LEU A 287 -1.40 -1.15 -29.96
CA LEU A 287 -2.50 -0.26 -29.63
C LEU A 287 -3.68 -1.04 -29.03
N GLN A 288 -3.94 -2.26 -29.52
CA GLN A 288 -4.92 -3.15 -28.91
C GLN A 288 -4.51 -3.52 -27.48
N GLN A 289 -3.26 -3.93 -27.26
CA GLN A 289 -2.71 -4.23 -25.94
C GLN A 289 -2.88 -3.03 -24.98
N CYS A 290 -2.51 -1.82 -25.42
CA CYS A 290 -2.69 -0.59 -24.64
C CYS A 290 -4.16 -0.31 -24.28
N CYS A 291 -5.09 -0.50 -25.22
CA CYS A 291 -6.53 -0.31 -24.97
C CYS A 291 -7.07 -1.30 -23.94
N TRP A 292 -6.70 -2.58 -24.07
CA TRP A 292 -7.09 -3.62 -23.12
C TRP A 292 -6.47 -3.40 -21.74
N GLY A 293 -5.18 -3.07 -21.67
CA GLY A 293 -4.49 -2.81 -20.41
C GLY A 293 -5.07 -1.64 -19.65
N SER A 294 -5.42 -0.55 -20.33
CA SER A 294 -6.09 0.58 -19.68
C SER A 294 -7.54 0.30 -19.29
N LEU A 295 -8.27 -0.55 -20.02
CA LEU A 295 -9.62 -0.98 -19.62
C LEU A 295 -9.58 -1.83 -18.37
N ILE A 296 -8.80 -2.91 -18.42
CA ILE A 296 -8.68 -3.89 -17.34
C ILE A 296 -8.07 -3.21 -16.11
N GLY A 297 -7.05 -2.37 -16.30
CA GLY A 297 -6.48 -1.55 -15.23
C GLY A 297 -7.56 -0.75 -14.50
N THR A 298 -8.39 0.01 -15.20
CA THR A 298 -9.49 0.78 -14.57
C THR A 298 -10.51 -0.13 -13.87
N CYS A 299 -10.92 -1.23 -14.51
CA CYS A 299 -11.89 -2.18 -13.95
C CYS A 299 -11.37 -2.91 -12.71
N VAL A 300 -10.05 -3.14 -12.60
CA VAL A 300 -9.41 -3.83 -11.48
C VAL A 300 -9.04 -2.87 -10.35
N VAL A 301 -8.59 -1.65 -10.67
CA VAL A 301 -8.13 -0.67 -9.67
C VAL A 301 -9.19 -0.35 -8.64
N VAL A 302 -10.41 -0.05 -9.08
CA VAL A 302 -11.48 0.38 -8.17
C VAL A 302 -11.86 -0.74 -7.19
N PRO A 303 -12.19 -1.97 -7.63
CA PRO A 303 -12.46 -3.07 -6.71
C PRO A 303 -11.26 -3.41 -5.82
N VAL A 304 -10.04 -3.52 -6.38
CA VAL A 304 -8.87 -3.87 -5.57
C VAL A 304 -8.60 -2.81 -4.52
N TYR A 305 -8.74 -1.52 -4.84
CA TYR A 305 -8.61 -0.44 -3.86
C TYR A 305 -9.66 -0.54 -2.75
N LEU A 306 -10.93 -0.72 -3.10
CA LEU A 306 -12.05 -0.80 -2.15
C LEU A 306 -11.95 -2.05 -1.27
N TYR A 307 -11.55 -3.19 -1.84
CA TYR A 307 -11.45 -4.48 -1.15
C TYR A 307 -10.06 -4.80 -0.63
N ARG A 308 -9.08 -3.90 -0.78
CA ARG A 308 -7.68 -4.10 -0.38
C ARG A 308 -7.53 -4.66 1.02
N GLY A 309 -8.28 -4.11 1.99
CA GLY A 309 -8.23 -4.58 3.38
C GLY A 309 -8.67 -6.04 3.52
N ARG A 310 -9.68 -6.48 2.76
CA ARG A 310 -10.13 -7.87 2.74
C ARG A 310 -9.12 -8.78 2.04
N ILE A 311 -8.57 -8.35 0.90
CA ILE A 311 -7.56 -9.11 0.15
C ILE A 311 -6.31 -9.30 1.00
N GLN A 312 -5.81 -8.24 1.64
CA GLN A 312 -4.64 -8.32 2.52
C GLN A 312 -4.92 -9.19 3.74
N ARG A 313 -6.11 -9.14 4.34
CA ARG A 313 -6.49 -10.05 5.43
C ARG A 313 -6.53 -11.51 4.98
N GLY A 314 -7.13 -11.80 3.82
CA GLY A 314 -7.17 -13.15 3.25
C GLY A 314 -5.76 -13.69 2.94
N ALA A 315 -4.88 -12.85 2.40
CA ALA A 315 -3.48 -13.19 2.19
C ALA A 315 -2.74 -13.42 3.53
N MET A 316 -3.01 -12.61 4.55
CA MET A 316 -2.43 -12.79 5.89
C MET A 316 -2.89 -14.09 6.54
N SER A 317 -4.17 -14.46 6.43
CA SER A 317 -4.68 -15.72 6.98
C SER A 317 -4.11 -16.97 6.31
N MET A 318 -3.57 -16.87 5.09
CA MET A 318 -2.88 -17.99 4.43
C MET A 318 -1.44 -18.18 4.94
N VAL A 319 -0.82 -17.11 5.45
CA VAL A 319 0.60 -17.09 5.84
C VAL A 319 0.76 -17.28 7.34
N LEU A 320 -0.11 -16.63 8.11
CA LEU A 320 -0.03 -16.61 9.56
C LEU A 320 -1.14 -17.44 10.19
N PRO A 321 -0.84 -18.14 11.30
CA PRO A 321 -1.89 -18.68 12.15
C PRO A 321 -2.77 -17.54 12.69
N SER A 322 -4.03 -17.86 13.00
CA SER A 322 -5.09 -16.88 13.33
C SER A 322 -4.74 -16.00 14.54
N ASP A 323 -4.02 -16.57 15.50
CA ASP A 323 -3.52 -15.94 16.73
C ASP A 323 -2.47 -14.84 16.47
N ALA A 324 -1.69 -14.93 15.38
CA ALA A 324 -0.61 -13.99 15.09
C ALA A 324 -1.08 -12.64 14.51
N ASN A 325 -2.35 -12.54 14.06
CA ASN A 325 -2.88 -11.32 13.46
C ASN A 325 -2.94 -10.15 14.45
N GLY A 326 -3.35 -10.42 15.69
CA GLY A 326 -3.35 -9.43 16.75
C GLY A 326 -1.94 -8.88 16.98
N LEU A 327 -0.98 -9.79 17.17
CA LEU A 327 0.41 -9.43 17.44
C LEU A 327 1.01 -8.59 16.30
N VAL A 328 0.71 -8.90 15.05
CA VAL A 328 1.15 -8.08 13.90
C VAL A 328 0.56 -6.68 13.95
N ALA A 329 -0.70 -6.53 14.35
CA ALA A 329 -1.33 -5.23 14.50
C ALA A 329 -0.67 -4.40 15.62
N VAL A 330 -0.37 -5.02 16.78
CA VAL A 330 0.37 -4.38 17.88
C VAL A 330 1.78 -3.98 17.43
N ALA A 331 2.50 -4.86 16.74
CA ALA A 331 3.82 -4.53 16.19
C ALA A 331 3.73 -3.37 15.18
N ALA A 332 2.70 -3.36 14.32
CA ALA A 332 2.50 -2.29 13.35
C ALA A 332 2.19 -0.94 14.02
N LEU A 333 1.45 -0.94 15.14
CA LEU A 333 1.15 0.25 15.95
C LEU A 333 2.44 0.84 16.52
N MET A 334 3.28 0.01 17.13
CA MET A 334 4.54 0.44 17.76
C MET A 334 5.63 0.80 16.75
N ARG A 335 5.65 0.14 15.58
CA ARG A 335 6.75 0.27 14.63
C ARG A 335 6.71 1.51 13.76
N SER A 336 5.60 2.25 13.65
CA SER A 336 5.37 3.31 12.64
C SER A 336 6.64 4.02 12.11
N GLY A 337 7.19 3.51 11.00
CA GLY A 337 8.37 4.06 10.30
C GLY A 337 9.77 3.73 10.87
N LEU A 338 9.89 2.79 11.81
CA LEU A 338 11.17 2.42 12.44
C LEU A 338 11.88 1.26 11.76
N SER A 339 13.22 1.37 11.78
CA SER A 339 14.11 0.24 11.56
C SER A 339 13.97 -0.80 12.68
N PRO A 340 14.34 -2.07 12.47
CA PRO A 340 14.29 -3.11 13.49
C PRO A 340 15.04 -2.73 14.79
N ARG A 341 16.25 -2.15 14.66
CA ARG A 341 17.04 -1.69 15.81
C ARG A 341 16.37 -0.55 16.56
N ALA A 342 15.80 0.42 15.84
CA ALA A 342 15.07 1.51 16.47
C ALA A 342 13.78 1.01 17.15
N PHE A 343 13.13 -0.03 16.62
CA PHE A 343 11.98 -0.67 17.25
C PHE A 343 12.35 -1.37 18.56
N GLU A 344 13.45 -2.13 18.57
CA GLU A 344 13.96 -2.78 19.78
C GLU A 344 14.38 -1.76 20.84
N GLN A 345 15.15 -0.74 20.45
CA GLN A 345 15.54 0.34 21.35
C GLN A 345 14.33 1.05 21.94
N ARG A 346 13.32 1.38 21.12
CA ARG A 346 12.07 1.97 21.63
C ARG A 346 11.31 1.04 22.56
N THR A 347 11.34 -0.26 22.28
CA THR A 347 10.73 -1.25 23.18
C THR A 347 11.41 -1.20 24.54
N LEU A 348 12.74 -1.25 24.58
CA LEU A 348 13.52 -1.14 25.83
C LEU A 348 13.31 0.21 26.54
N GLU A 349 13.24 1.31 25.79
CA GLU A 349 12.94 2.63 26.36
C GLU A 349 11.55 2.66 27.00
N ALA A 350 10.53 2.12 26.32
CA ALA A 350 9.19 2.03 26.87
C ALA A 350 9.13 1.10 28.10
N VAL A 351 9.87 -0.02 28.12
CA VAL A 351 10.01 -0.84 29.34
C VAL A 351 10.54 0.02 30.51
N ARG A 352 11.58 0.83 30.27
CA ARG A 352 12.16 1.72 31.29
C ARG A 352 11.23 2.87 31.70
N MET A 353 10.26 3.21 30.86
CA MET A 353 9.24 4.22 31.13
C MET A 353 8.02 3.65 31.85
N LEU A 354 7.95 2.33 32.10
CA LEU A 354 6.86 1.74 32.87
C LEU A 354 6.89 2.33 34.29
N ARG A 355 5.75 2.88 34.71
CA ARG A 355 5.55 3.47 36.03
C ARG A 355 4.30 2.89 36.65
N MET A 356 4.20 3.00 37.96
CA MET A 356 2.98 2.73 38.70
C MET A 356 2.76 3.83 39.74
N LEU A 357 1.52 3.94 40.23
CA LEU A 357 1.20 4.66 41.45
C LEU A 357 0.37 3.80 42.40
N PRO A 358 0.52 3.98 43.72
CA PRO A 358 -0.46 3.43 44.67
C PRO A 358 -1.82 4.10 44.46
N TRP A 359 -2.91 3.35 44.65
CA TRP A 359 -4.27 3.88 44.56
C TRP A 359 -4.50 5.11 45.46
N SER A 360 -3.94 5.10 46.67
CA SER A 360 -4.04 6.19 47.65
C SER A 360 -3.47 7.53 47.17
N ALA A 361 -2.67 7.55 46.09
CA ALA A 361 -2.18 8.77 45.46
C ALA A 361 -3.20 9.39 44.47
N LEU A 362 -4.30 8.72 44.15
CA LEU A 362 -5.37 9.31 43.34
C LEU A 362 -6.41 10.03 44.20
N ARG A 363 -6.91 11.13 43.64
CA ARG A 363 -7.97 11.97 44.18
C ARG A 363 -9.04 12.16 43.12
N GLU A 364 -10.25 12.49 43.55
CA GLU A 364 -11.38 12.73 42.65
C GLU A 364 -11.08 13.81 41.59
N GLU A 365 -10.42 14.90 41.99
CA GLU A 365 -10.01 16.02 41.13
C GLU A 365 -9.12 15.57 39.94
N HIS A 366 -8.34 14.50 40.09
CA HIS A 366 -7.47 13.99 39.03
C HIS A 366 -8.26 13.40 37.84
N PHE A 367 -9.56 13.09 38.03
CA PHE A 367 -10.43 12.54 36.99
C PHE A 367 -11.20 13.63 36.22
N GLU A 368 -11.15 14.89 36.62
CA GLU A 368 -11.97 15.94 36.03
C GLU A 368 -11.51 16.37 34.62
N SER A 369 -10.20 16.31 34.36
CA SER A 369 -9.65 16.71 33.07
C SER A 369 -8.43 15.90 32.65
N ALA A 370 -8.25 15.73 31.34
CA ALA A 370 -7.11 15.05 30.76
C ALA A 370 -5.80 15.83 30.89
N GLN A 371 -5.86 17.14 31.13
CA GLN A 371 -4.69 18.01 31.19
C GLN A 371 -4.22 18.11 32.63
N SER A 372 -2.93 17.91 32.85
CA SER A 372 -2.30 18.16 34.14
C SER A 372 -1.72 19.57 34.17
N GLY A 373 -2.10 20.35 35.18
CA GLY A 373 -1.39 21.57 35.55
C GLY A 373 0.02 21.26 36.08
N GLU A 374 0.88 22.26 36.20
CA GLU A 374 2.28 22.06 36.64
C GLU A 374 2.37 21.42 38.04
N GLU A 375 1.57 21.89 38.99
CA GLU A 375 1.52 21.33 40.35
C GLU A 375 1.10 19.85 40.36
N GLU A 376 0.09 19.50 39.55
CA GLU A 376 -0.38 18.13 39.42
C GLU A 376 0.67 17.23 38.75
N ARG A 377 1.41 17.73 37.74
CA ARG A 377 2.55 17.02 37.14
C ARG A 377 3.65 16.75 38.15
N LEU A 378 4.00 17.75 38.96
CA LEU A 378 5.00 17.61 40.02
C LEU A 378 4.54 16.59 41.07
N TYR A 379 3.26 16.62 41.45
CA TYR A 379 2.65 15.65 42.35
C TYR A 379 2.76 14.23 41.78
N PHE A 380 2.36 13.99 40.52
CA PHE A 380 2.47 12.66 39.91
C PHE A 380 3.90 12.19 39.71
N ARG A 381 4.85 13.08 39.41
CA ARG A 381 6.28 12.73 39.35
C ARG A 381 6.82 12.27 40.71
N ALA A 382 6.36 12.90 41.79
CA ALA A 382 6.79 12.57 43.14
C ALA A 382 6.13 11.28 43.68
N THR A 383 4.89 10.98 43.28
CA THR A 383 4.11 9.85 43.81
C THR A 383 4.17 8.59 42.95
N SER A 384 4.31 8.73 41.62
CA SER A 384 4.56 7.58 40.76
C SER A 384 6.01 7.13 40.89
N ARG A 385 6.27 5.84 40.71
CA ARG A 385 7.62 5.26 40.69
C ARG A 385 7.83 4.38 39.46
N PRO A 386 9.07 4.20 38.98
CA PRO A 386 9.37 3.17 38.00
C PRO A 386 8.88 1.80 38.49
N ALA A 387 8.35 1.01 37.57
CA ALA A 387 7.81 -0.31 37.83
C ALA A 387 8.52 -1.35 36.97
N THR A 388 8.68 -2.56 37.51
CA THR A 388 9.07 -3.72 36.71
C THR A 388 7.83 -4.47 36.22
N PHE A 389 8.00 -5.34 35.23
CA PHE A 389 6.91 -6.14 34.70
C PHE A 389 6.28 -7.04 35.76
N GLY A 390 4.94 -6.99 35.86
CA GLY A 390 4.19 -7.75 36.86
C GLY A 390 4.08 -7.07 38.23
N GLU A 391 4.73 -5.92 38.45
CA GLU A 391 4.50 -5.13 39.67
C GLU A 391 3.23 -4.28 39.60
N VAL A 392 2.72 -4.02 38.40
CA VAL A 392 1.50 -3.23 38.20
C VAL A 392 0.29 -4.16 38.22
N ASP A 393 -0.62 -3.93 39.16
CA ASP A 393 -1.81 -4.78 39.34
C ASP A 393 -2.84 -4.53 38.24
N ALA A 394 -3.08 -3.27 37.88
CA ALA A 394 -4.11 -2.91 36.92
C ALA A 394 -3.73 -1.75 36.00
N PHE A 395 -4.08 -1.90 34.72
CA PHE A 395 -4.14 -0.79 33.77
C PHE A 395 -5.54 -0.14 33.83
N ILE A 396 -5.62 1.17 34.10
CA ILE A 396 -6.90 1.87 34.17
C ILE A 396 -7.23 2.49 32.81
N SER A 397 -8.18 1.88 32.09
CA SER A 397 -8.68 2.39 30.81
C SER A 397 -10.02 3.09 30.99
N HIS A 398 -10.15 4.28 30.41
CA HIS A 398 -11.32 5.14 30.64
C HIS A 398 -11.43 6.23 29.56
N SER A 399 -12.61 6.85 29.44
CA SER A 399 -12.81 8.03 28.59
C SER A 399 -12.81 9.30 29.42
N TRP A 400 -11.99 10.28 29.02
CA TRP A 400 -11.98 11.63 29.58
C TRP A 400 -13.26 12.42 29.36
N SER A 401 -14.15 11.97 28.48
CA SER A 401 -15.46 12.60 28.24
C SER A 401 -16.55 12.12 29.19
N ASP A 402 -16.29 11.06 29.97
CA ASP A 402 -17.23 10.58 30.99
C ASP A 402 -17.03 11.31 32.33
N ARG A 403 -18.06 11.34 33.19
CA ARG A 403 -18.04 12.12 34.45
C ARG A 403 -16.93 11.63 35.40
N GLY A 404 -16.03 12.54 35.78
CA GLY A 404 -14.89 12.24 36.67
C GLY A 404 -15.29 11.63 38.03
N PRO A 405 -16.25 12.24 38.77
CA PRO A 405 -16.70 11.72 40.07
C PRO A 405 -17.22 10.27 40.04
N LEU A 406 -17.89 9.87 38.95
CA LEU A 406 -18.36 8.49 38.79
C LEU A 406 -17.20 7.53 38.58
N ARG A 407 -16.22 7.92 37.75
CA ARG A 407 -15.00 7.15 37.51
C ARG A 407 -14.22 6.90 38.81
N PHE A 408 -14.04 7.95 39.62
CA PHE A 408 -13.35 7.85 40.90
C PHE A 408 -14.07 6.90 41.88
N ARG A 409 -15.40 7.05 42.04
CA ARG A 409 -16.21 6.18 42.92
C ARG A 409 -16.20 4.71 42.51
N ALA A 410 -16.32 4.45 41.20
CA ALA A 410 -16.25 3.09 40.67
C ALA A 410 -14.88 2.45 40.96
N LEU A 411 -13.80 3.19 40.68
CA LEU A 411 -12.43 2.71 40.92
C LEU A 411 -12.14 2.55 42.42
N GLN A 412 -12.66 3.42 43.29
CA GLN A 412 -12.55 3.29 44.73
C GLN A 412 -13.21 2.02 45.26
N SER A 413 -14.36 1.64 44.71
CA SER A 413 -15.04 0.40 45.10
C SER A 413 -14.23 -0.83 44.69
N TRP A 414 -13.72 -0.86 43.45
CA TRP A 414 -12.80 -1.90 42.99
C TRP A 414 -11.52 -1.98 43.83
N ALA A 415 -10.92 -0.84 44.20
CA ALA A 415 -9.70 -0.81 44.99
C ALA A 415 -9.91 -1.38 46.41
N ARG A 416 -11.06 -1.09 47.04
CA ARG A 416 -11.44 -1.70 48.33
C ARG A 416 -11.59 -3.21 48.22
N GLU A 417 -12.28 -3.69 47.18
CA GLU A 417 -12.41 -5.13 46.94
C GLU A 417 -11.03 -5.77 46.73
N PHE A 418 -10.15 -5.14 45.95
CA PHE A 418 -8.77 -5.59 45.77
C PHE A 418 -8.02 -5.68 47.11
N GLU A 419 -8.11 -4.65 47.95
CA GLU A 419 -7.48 -4.59 49.28
C GLU A 419 -7.98 -5.69 50.21
N GLU A 420 -9.29 -5.94 50.23
CA GLU A 420 -9.89 -7.01 51.03
C GLU A 420 -9.36 -8.39 50.62
N HIS A 421 -9.15 -8.63 49.33
CA HIS A 421 -8.66 -9.91 48.82
C HIS A 421 -7.14 -10.09 48.94
N ASN A 422 -6.37 -9.01 48.79
CA ASN A 422 -4.90 -9.07 48.67
C ASN A 422 -4.16 -8.56 49.92
N GLY A 423 -4.85 -7.91 50.86
CA GLY A 423 -4.26 -7.36 52.08
C GLY A 423 -3.33 -6.15 51.85
N ARG A 424 -3.41 -5.50 50.69
CA ARG A 424 -2.65 -4.30 50.31
C ARG A 424 -3.40 -3.49 49.25
N GLU A 425 -3.10 -2.20 49.15
CA GLU A 425 -3.64 -1.36 48.07
C GLU A 425 -3.13 -1.80 46.69
N PRO A 426 -3.92 -1.60 45.62
CA PRO A 426 -3.47 -1.88 44.27
C PRO A 426 -2.46 -0.83 43.79
N HIS A 427 -1.43 -1.28 43.10
CA HIS A 427 -0.57 -0.46 42.27
C HIS A 427 -1.14 -0.40 40.86
N ILE A 428 -1.44 0.80 40.39
CA ILE A 428 -2.14 1.00 39.12
C ILE A 428 -1.27 1.75 38.13
N TRP A 429 -1.59 1.60 36.85
CA TRP A 429 -1.14 2.47 35.78
C TRP A 429 -2.30 3.38 35.37
N PHE A 430 -2.12 4.70 35.50
CA PHE A 430 -3.10 5.72 35.14
C PHE A 430 -2.46 6.70 34.16
N ASP A 431 -3.06 6.89 33.00
CA ASP A 431 -2.46 7.63 31.87
C ASP A 431 -1.96 9.02 32.28
N LYS A 432 -2.75 9.81 33.01
CA LYS A 432 -2.40 11.16 33.44
C LYS A 432 -1.17 11.21 34.34
N ALA A 433 -0.97 10.17 35.16
CA ALA A 433 0.11 10.10 36.15
C ALA A 433 1.36 9.36 35.63
N CYS A 434 1.17 8.35 34.78
CA CYS A 434 2.24 7.45 34.34
C CYS A 434 2.82 7.83 32.96
N ILE A 435 2.09 8.60 32.14
CA ILE A 435 2.61 9.18 30.89
C ILE A 435 3.45 10.42 31.21
N ASP A 436 4.59 10.55 30.54
CA ASP A 436 5.32 11.82 30.53
C ASP A 436 4.52 12.86 29.73
N GLN A 437 3.87 13.77 30.46
CA GLN A 437 3.03 14.82 29.88
C GLN A 437 3.82 15.87 29.08
N ASP A 438 5.15 15.90 29.23
CA ASP A 438 6.02 16.78 28.44
C ASP A 438 6.40 16.14 27.09
N ASP A 439 6.29 14.81 26.96
CA ASP A 439 6.50 14.05 25.73
C ASP A 439 5.46 12.93 25.57
N ILE A 440 4.20 13.35 25.42
CA ILE A 440 3.05 12.46 25.24
C ILE A 440 3.28 11.53 24.04
N GLN A 441 3.79 12.05 22.92
CA GLN A 441 3.96 11.26 21.70
C GLN A 441 4.93 10.09 21.90
N ARG A 442 6.04 10.31 22.61
CA ARG A 442 6.96 9.23 22.96
C ARG A 442 6.31 8.20 23.88
N SER A 443 5.59 8.65 24.91
CA SER A 443 4.92 7.76 25.86
C SER A 443 3.81 6.92 25.20
N LEU A 444 2.99 7.51 24.33
CA LEU A 444 1.90 6.81 23.65
C LEU A 444 2.40 5.67 22.75
N LEU A 445 3.63 5.75 22.23
CA LEU A 445 4.26 4.65 21.48
C LEU A 445 4.60 3.43 22.36
N GLY A 446 4.77 3.65 23.67
CA GLY A 446 4.99 2.62 24.67
C GLY A 446 3.71 1.99 25.20
N LEU A 447 2.53 2.47 24.80
CA LEU A 447 1.25 2.01 25.37
C LEU A 447 1.07 0.49 25.34
N PRO A 448 1.35 -0.24 24.24
CA PRO A 448 1.17 -1.70 24.25
C PRO A 448 2.08 -2.40 25.26
N ILE A 449 3.23 -1.80 25.57
CA ILE A 449 4.18 -2.30 26.57
C ILE A 449 3.64 -2.02 27.97
N PHE A 450 3.12 -0.82 28.22
CA PHE A 450 2.54 -0.45 29.51
C PHE A 450 1.34 -1.33 29.86
N VAL A 451 0.44 -1.52 28.90
CA VAL A 451 -0.72 -2.39 29.03
C VAL A 451 -0.29 -3.83 29.30
N SER A 452 0.69 -4.35 28.56
CA SER A 452 1.24 -5.70 28.79
C SER A 452 1.96 -5.85 30.12
N GLY A 453 2.35 -4.73 30.74
CA GLY A 453 3.02 -4.70 32.03
C GLY A 453 2.12 -4.79 33.25
N CYS A 454 0.81 -4.72 33.02
CA CYS A 454 -0.21 -4.81 34.05
C CYS A 454 -0.79 -6.21 34.13
N SER A 455 -1.15 -6.65 35.34
CA SER A 455 -1.71 -7.98 35.59
C SER A 455 -3.19 -8.08 35.20
N SER A 456 -3.93 -6.99 35.34
CA SER A 456 -5.35 -6.89 34.99
C SER A 456 -5.65 -5.61 34.21
N PHE A 457 -6.83 -5.55 33.59
CA PHE A 457 -7.30 -4.41 32.82
C PHE A 457 -8.64 -3.91 33.34
N VAL A 458 -8.66 -2.71 33.94
CA VAL A 458 -9.87 -2.13 34.54
C VAL A 458 -10.47 -1.11 33.56
N VAL A 459 -11.68 -1.41 33.08
CA VAL A 459 -12.46 -0.56 32.19
C VAL A 459 -13.46 0.26 33.01
N LEU A 460 -13.30 1.58 33.03
CA LEU A 460 -14.30 2.51 33.56
C LEU A 460 -15.30 2.83 32.44
N ALA A 461 -16.32 1.99 32.29
CA ALA A 461 -17.27 1.99 31.16
C ALA A 461 -18.38 3.03 31.35
N GLY A 462 -18.11 4.27 30.93
CA GLY A 462 -19.16 5.28 30.74
C GLY A 462 -19.73 5.30 29.32
N PRO A 463 -20.73 6.16 29.05
CA PRO A 463 -21.43 6.23 27.77
C PRO A 463 -20.50 6.50 26.56
N THR A 464 -19.38 7.19 26.77
CA THR A 464 -18.47 7.54 25.68
C THR A 464 -17.32 6.56 25.48
N TYR A 465 -17.10 5.60 26.38
CA TYR A 465 -15.92 4.71 26.36
C TYR A 465 -15.70 4.04 25.00
N VAL A 466 -16.71 3.35 24.48
CA VAL A 466 -16.62 2.60 23.21
C VAL A 466 -16.51 3.49 21.97
N SER A 467 -16.83 4.77 22.09
CA SER A 467 -16.69 5.74 20.99
C SER A 467 -15.24 6.23 20.83
N ARG A 468 -14.40 6.02 21.86
CA ARG A 468 -13.00 6.46 21.88
C ARG A 468 -12.10 5.37 21.31
N LEU A 469 -11.53 5.63 20.15
CA LEU A 469 -10.57 4.73 19.49
C LEU A 469 -9.43 4.31 20.43
N TRP A 470 -8.95 5.22 21.28
CA TRP A 470 -7.83 4.96 22.18
C TRP A 470 -8.16 3.89 23.23
N CYS A 471 -9.33 3.97 23.86
CA CYS A 471 -9.80 2.99 24.84
C CYS A 471 -9.91 1.58 24.21
N ILE A 472 -10.45 1.49 22.99
CA ILE A 472 -10.54 0.22 22.27
C ILE A 472 -9.16 -0.32 21.89
N LEU A 473 -8.22 0.54 21.53
CA LEU A 473 -6.84 0.13 21.22
C LEU A 473 -6.11 -0.40 22.46
N GLU A 474 -6.32 0.19 23.64
CA GLU A 474 -5.75 -0.30 24.90
C GLU A 474 -6.25 -1.70 25.21
N LEU A 475 -7.57 -1.92 25.16
CA LEU A 475 -8.19 -3.23 25.38
C LEU A 475 -7.70 -4.25 24.34
N PHE A 476 -7.64 -3.86 23.06
CA PHE A 476 -7.10 -4.71 22.01
C PHE A 476 -5.64 -5.11 22.27
N CYS A 477 -4.81 -4.17 22.72
CA CYS A 477 -3.41 -4.46 23.07
C CYS A 477 -3.34 -5.45 24.23
N PHE A 478 -4.14 -5.26 25.28
CA PHE A 478 -4.18 -6.16 26.44
C PHE A 478 -4.51 -7.60 26.03
N MET A 479 -5.64 -7.78 25.34
CA MET A 479 -6.12 -9.09 24.88
C MET A 479 -5.15 -9.77 23.89
N THR A 480 -4.38 -8.98 23.15
CA THR A 480 -3.47 -9.50 22.12
C THR A 480 -2.14 -9.97 22.70
N THR A 481 -1.62 -9.31 23.74
CA THR A 481 -0.26 -9.55 24.22
C THR A 481 -0.20 -10.58 25.34
N ARG A 482 -1.12 -10.53 26.31
CA ARG A 482 -1.08 -11.41 27.49
C ARG A 482 -2.44 -11.63 28.16
N GLY A 483 -3.35 -10.68 28.06
CA GLY A 483 -4.59 -10.67 28.84
C GLY A 483 -5.55 -11.79 28.47
N SER A 484 -6.16 -12.38 29.49
CA SER A 484 -7.36 -13.22 29.33
C SER A 484 -8.62 -12.37 29.54
N VAL A 485 -9.78 -12.92 29.18
CA VAL A 485 -11.06 -12.23 29.40
C VAL A 485 -11.35 -12.09 30.90
N GLU A 486 -10.87 -13.06 31.67
CA GLU A 486 -11.01 -13.15 33.13
C GLU A 486 -10.22 -12.04 33.85
N ASP A 487 -9.17 -11.51 33.23
CA ASP A 487 -8.35 -10.42 33.77
C ASP A 487 -8.92 -9.02 33.46
N VAL A 488 -10.07 -8.94 32.79
CA VAL A 488 -10.73 -7.67 32.43
C VAL A 488 -11.87 -7.36 33.40
N HIS A 489 -11.72 -6.28 34.17
CA HIS A 489 -12.74 -5.80 35.10
C HIS A 489 -13.51 -4.62 34.48
N VAL A 490 -14.79 -4.82 34.17
CA VAL A 490 -15.64 -3.74 33.60
C VAL A 490 -16.48 -3.11 34.70
N LEU A 491 -16.15 -1.88 35.07
CA LEU A 491 -16.85 -1.07 36.07
C LEU A 491 -17.77 -0.08 35.37
N ARG A 492 -19.08 -0.26 35.52
CA ARG A 492 -20.07 0.65 34.92
C ARG A 492 -20.17 1.95 35.70
N LEU A 493 -20.30 3.05 34.98
CA LEU A 493 -20.53 4.36 35.58
C LEU A 493 -22.03 4.61 35.64
N GLU A 494 -22.66 4.24 36.76
CA GLU A 494 -24.08 4.48 37.01
C GLU A 494 -24.27 5.80 37.77
N ASP A 495 -25.18 6.65 37.33
CA ASP A 495 -25.61 7.82 38.11
C ASP A 495 -26.52 7.31 39.23
N GLU A 496 -26.20 7.61 40.50
CA GLU A 496 -27.00 7.18 41.67
C GLU A 496 -28.48 7.62 41.60
N GLU A 497 -28.78 8.70 40.86
CA GLU A 497 -30.15 9.17 40.61
C GLU A 497 -31.00 8.14 39.83
N SER A 498 -30.36 7.28 39.03
CA SER A 498 -31.04 6.22 38.28
C SER A 498 -31.44 5.01 39.12
N VAL A 499 -30.91 4.87 40.34
CA VAL A 499 -31.18 3.72 41.22
C VAL A 499 -32.43 3.94 42.09
N CYS A 500 -32.82 5.19 42.34
CA CYS A 500 -33.99 5.53 43.17
C CYS A 500 -35.24 5.99 42.38
N GLY A 501 -35.16 6.17 41.07
CA GLY A 501 -36.26 6.64 40.23
C GLY A 501 -36.85 5.52 39.37
N GLN A 502 -38.17 5.36 39.43
CA GLN A 502 -38.95 4.41 38.64
C GLN A 502 -38.56 4.38 37.16
N THR A 503 -38.60 3.18 36.58
CA THR A 503 -38.53 2.88 35.14
C THR A 503 -39.65 3.58 34.36
N GLU A 504 -39.58 4.90 34.19
CA GLU A 504 -40.23 5.56 33.07
C GLU A 504 -39.31 5.39 31.86
N LYS A 505 -39.82 4.60 30.90
CA LYS A 505 -39.21 4.38 29.59
C LYS A 505 -39.05 5.73 28.90
N ASP A 506 -37.88 6.34 29.04
CA ASP A 506 -37.49 7.41 28.14
C ASP A 506 -37.25 6.77 26.76
N GLU A 507 -38.15 7.03 25.81
CA GLU A 507 -38.19 6.44 24.46
C GLU A 507 -36.98 6.83 23.58
N ARG A 508 -35.97 7.51 24.15
CA ARG A 508 -34.70 7.83 23.50
C ARG A 508 -33.45 7.38 24.30
N GLY A 509 -33.64 6.67 25.40
CA GLY A 509 -32.54 6.09 26.17
C GLY A 509 -31.92 4.90 25.45
N GLU A 510 -30.93 5.14 24.59
CA GLU A 510 -29.95 4.10 24.24
C GLU A 510 -29.20 3.73 25.53
N ALA A 511 -29.75 2.78 26.29
CA ALA A 511 -28.97 2.04 27.27
C ALA A 511 -27.68 1.60 26.60
N VAL A 512 -26.54 1.78 27.28
CA VAL A 512 -25.22 1.36 26.76
C VAL A 512 -25.36 -0.09 26.29
N ASP A 513 -25.34 -0.27 24.97
CA ASP A 513 -25.66 -1.54 24.34
C ASP A 513 -24.50 -2.50 24.63
N LEU A 514 -24.64 -3.26 25.72
CA LEU A 514 -23.67 -4.25 26.17
C LEU A 514 -23.48 -5.36 25.14
N SER A 515 -24.40 -5.53 24.18
CA SER A 515 -24.17 -6.42 23.05
C SER A 515 -22.97 -5.96 22.21
N ARG A 516 -22.66 -4.65 22.19
CA ARG A 516 -21.43 -4.12 21.58
C ARG A 516 -20.17 -4.53 22.35
N PHE A 517 -20.23 -4.61 23.67
CA PHE A 517 -19.13 -5.14 24.48
C PHE A 517 -19.00 -6.66 24.32
N GLN A 518 -20.12 -7.40 24.29
CA GLN A 518 -20.10 -8.84 23.98
C GLN A 518 -19.56 -9.12 22.58
N ALA A 519 -19.83 -8.27 21.59
CA ALA A 519 -19.24 -8.41 20.25
C ALA A 519 -17.72 -8.18 20.26
N VAL A 520 -17.21 -7.28 21.11
CA VAL A 520 -15.76 -7.12 21.34
C VAL A 520 -15.20 -8.36 22.04
N GLN A 521 -15.89 -8.88 23.05
CA GLN A 521 -15.51 -10.08 23.80
C GLN A 521 -15.48 -11.34 22.90
N GLN A 522 -16.48 -11.50 22.03
CA GLN A 522 -16.58 -12.61 21.06
C GLN A 522 -15.68 -12.44 19.83
N GLY A 523 -15.27 -11.23 19.48
CA GLY A 523 -14.36 -10.97 18.37
C GLY A 523 -12.88 -11.06 18.74
N CYS A 524 -12.57 -11.02 20.04
CA CYS A 524 -11.22 -11.18 20.58
C CYS A 524 -10.89 -12.64 20.96
N ALA A 525 -11.91 -13.48 21.23
CA ALA A 525 -11.80 -14.93 21.34
C ALA A 525 -11.82 -15.58 19.94
#